data_AF-A0A938VNM8-F1
#
_entry.id   AF-A0A938VNM8-F1
#
_cell.length_a   1.000
_cell.length_b   1.000
_cell.length_c   1.000
_cell.angle_alpha   90.00
_cell.angle_beta   90.00
_cell.angle_gamma   90.00
#
_symmetry.space_group_name_H-M   'P 1'
#
loop_
_entity.id
_entity.type
_entity.pdbx_description
1 polymer ?
#
loop_
_entity_poly.entity_id
_entity_poly.type
_entity_poly.pdbx_seq_one_letter_code
_entity_poly.pdbx_strand_id
1 'polypeptide(L)'
;MAGDVFYKEIKPVVAPRGAIVPPGCVVEKAGTAAILRVPAGITHIATPLIFAAFTLVIEGPELTVDGPAIVDAAINVRNLDAPNTILRLPRQIEVIDLLRVRDVRALMVRAGRIEARTVEAERSVRARADLIARTVRVHHGALRAARLIAEASQGENRAGATIPWAVALTQGLVPDWLRTAG
;
A
#
# COMPACT_ATOMS: atom_id res chain seq x y z
N MET A 1 -35.95 -27.53 6.17
CA MET A 1 -34.83 -27.25 5.26
C MET A 1 -33.92 -26.27 5.96
N ALA A 2 -32.92 -26.78 6.68
CA ALA A 2 -31.89 -25.95 7.30
C ALA A 2 -30.71 -25.90 6.33
N GLY A 3 -30.39 -24.71 5.84
CA GLY A 3 -29.28 -24.50 4.91
C GLY A 3 -27.95 -24.65 5.63
N ASP A 4 -27.08 -25.49 5.06
CA ASP A 4 -25.72 -25.69 5.52
C ASP A 4 -24.94 -24.36 5.49
N VAL A 5 -24.65 -23.84 6.67
CA VAL A 5 -23.69 -22.76 6.87
C VAL A 5 -22.31 -23.39 6.75
N PHE A 6 -21.65 -23.19 5.61
CA PHE A 6 -20.25 -23.56 5.42
C PHE A 6 -19.38 -22.74 6.38
N TYR A 7 -19.05 -23.30 7.55
CA TYR A 7 -17.99 -22.80 8.41
C TYR A 7 -16.66 -23.02 7.70
N LYS A 8 -16.14 -21.97 7.06
CA LYS A 8 -14.79 -21.97 6.53
C LYS A 8 -13.84 -21.83 7.71
N GLU A 9 -13.31 -22.96 8.18
CA GLU A 9 -12.33 -23.06 9.26
C GLU A 9 -11.16 -22.09 9.00
N ILE A 10 -11.06 -21.01 9.80
CA ILE A 10 -9.95 -20.06 9.74
C ILE A 10 -8.77 -20.72 10.47
N LYS A 11 -7.86 -21.35 9.72
CA LYS A 11 -6.65 -21.93 10.31
C LYS A 11 -5.61 -20.83 10.58
N PRO A 12 -5.11 -20.67 11.81
CA PRO A 12 -4.05 -19.72 12.10
C PRO A 12 -2.79 -20.09 11.30
N VAL A 13 -2.23 -19.13 10.57
CA VAL A 13 -0.95 -19.31 9.87
C VAL A 13 0.16 -18.83 10.78
N VAL A 14 1.21 -19.64 10.93
CA VAL A 14 2.44 -19.24 11.61
C VAL A 14 3.07 -18.10 10.80
N ALA A 15 3.28 -16.96 11.44
CA ALA A 15 4.00 -15.84 10.84
C ALA A 15 5.38 -16.30 10.31
N PRO A 16 5.92 -15.67 9.24
CA PRO A 16 7.26 -15.97 8.76
C PRO A 16 8.26 -15.95 9.91
N ARG A 17 9.27 -16.84 9.88
CA ARG A 17 10.30 -16.91 10.91
C ARG A 17 10.95 -15.52 11.09
N GLY A 18 10.82 -14.95 12.29
CA GLY A 18 11.35 -13.62 12.64
C GLY A 18 10.40 -12.44 12.47
N ALA A 19 9.17 -12.66 11.95
CA ALA A 19 8.14 -11.62 11.89
C ALA A 19 7.26 -11.64 13.14
N ILE A 20 7.03 -10.47 13.73
CA ILE A 20 6.17 -10.30 14.91
C ILE A 20 4.82 -9.77 14.43
N VAL A 21 3.75 -10.54 14.66
CA VAL A 21 2.38 -10.06 14.41
C VAL A 21 2.03 -9.05 15.50
N PRO A 22 1.68 -7.80 15.16
CA PRO A 22 1.32 -6.81 16.16
C PRO A 22 0.07 -7.23 16.95
N PRO A 23 -0.04 -6.83 18.23
CA PRO A 23 -1.22 -7.10 19.03
C PRO A 23 -2.51 -6.63 18.33
N GLY A 24 -3.55 -7.47 18.35
CA GLY A 24 -4.84 -7.19 17.74
C GLY A 24 -4.91 -7.38 16.22
N CYS A 25 -3.79 -7.57 15.53
CA CYS A 25 -3.80 -7.94 14.11
C CYS A 25 -4.17 -9.42 13.94
N VAL A 26 -4.80 -9.75 12.82
CA VAL A 26 -5.23 -11.12 12.50
C VAL A 26 -4.45 -11.63 11.31
N VAL A 27 -3.94 -12.86 11.40
CA VAL A 27 -3.35 -13.56 10.27
C VAL A 27 -4.32 -14.64 9.79
N GLU A 28 -4.65 -14.60 8.50
CA GLU A 28 -5.57 -15.54 7.86
C GLU A 28 -4.99 -16.10 6.55
N LYS A 29 -5.50 -17.26 6.14
CA LYS A 29 -5.17 -17.88 4.86
C LYS A 29 -6.36 -17.78 3.91
N ALA A 30 -6.17 -17.10 2.78
CA ALA A 30 -7.15 -17.06 1.69
C ALA A 30 -6.61 -17.85 0.49
N GLY A 31 -6.98 -19.13 0.40
CA GLY A 31 -6.44 -20.03 -0.61
C GLY A 31 -4.94 -20.28 -0.40
N THR A 32 -4.10 -19.87 -1.35
CA THR A 32 -2.63 -19.93 -1.23
C THR A 32 -2.01 -18.65 -0.66
N ALA A 33 -2.79 -17.57 -0.53
CA ALA A 33 -2.31 -16.29 -0.03
C ALA A 33 -2.40 -16.23 1.51
N ALA A 34 -1.35 -15.70 2.12
CA ALA A 34 -1.37 -15.30 3.53
C ALA A 34 -1.75 -13.82 3.62
N ILE A 35 -2.67 -13.49 4.53
CA ILE A 35 -3.15 -12.14 4.74
C ILE A 35 -2.86 -11.74 6.19
N LEU A 36 -2.29 -10.55 6.36
CA LEU A 36 -2.21 -9.86 7.64
C LEU A 36 -3.25 -8.74 7.62
N ARG A 37 -4.18 -8.77 8.56
CA ARG A 37 -5.29 -7.82 8.66
C ARG A 37 -5.11 -6.95 9.89
N VAL A 38 -5.12 -5.64 9.68
CA VAL A 38 -5.08 -4.61 10.72
C VAL A 38 -6.51 -4.07 10.90
N PRO A 39 -7.19 -4.41 12.00
CA PRO A 39 -8.56 -3.96 12.24
C PRO A 39 -8.67 -2.44 12.35
N ALA A 40 -9.86 -1.91 12.09
CA ALA A 40 -10.10 -0.47 12.07
C ALA A 40 -9.81 0.25 13.41
N GLY A 41 -9.85 -0.47 14.53
CA GLY A 41 -9.52 0.08 15.86
C GLY A 41 -8.02 0.30 16.10
N ILE A 42 -7.14 -0.21 15.23
CA ILE A 42 -5.69 -0.04 15.36
C ILE A 42 -5.25 1.14 14.48
N THR A 43 -4.87 2.23 15.12
CA THR A 43 -4.38 3.45 14.46
C THR A 43 -2.86 3.61 14.55
N HIS A 44 -2.21 2.85 15.42
CA HIS A 44 -0.76 2.90 15.65
C HIS A 44 -0.18 1.51 15.85
N ILE A 45 0.97 1.24 15.22
CA ILE A 45 1.75 0.02 15.41
C ILE A 45 3.21 0.42 15.61
N ALA A 46 3.75 0.14 16.80
CA ALA A 46 5.12 0.46 17.22
C ALA A 46 6.18 -0.55 16.71
N THR A 47 5.87 -1.34 15.69
CA THR A 47 6.74 -2.40 15.15
C THR A 47 6.62 -2.46 13.64
N PRO A 48 7.73 -2.56 12.90
CA PRO A 48 7.68 -2.68 11.44
C PRO A 48 6.89 -3.91 10.97
N LEU A 49 6.10 -3.75 9.90
CA LEU A 49 5.31 -4.81 9.29
C LEU A 49 6.10 -5.46 8.15
N ILE A 50 6.97 -6.41 8.49
CA ILE A 50 7.85 -7.10 7.54
C ILE A 50 7.31 -8.51 7.24
N PHE A 51 6.43 -8.60 6.25
CA PHE A 51 5.75 -9.82 5.81
C PHE A 51 5.79 -9.93 4.28
N ALA A 52 6.97 -10.09 3.70
CA ALA A 52 7.19 -10.02 2.24
C ALA A 52 6.33 -11.00 1.40
N ALA A 53 5.81 -12.08 1.98
CA ALA A 53 4.93 -13.03 1.30
C ALA A 53 3.42 -12.72 1.47
N PHE A 54 3.05 -11.72 2.26
CA PHE A 54 1.68 -11.49 2.71
C PHE A 54 1.02 -10.34 1.96
N THR A 55 -0.30 -10.42 1.87
CA THR A 55 -1.13 -9.25 1.60
C THR A 55 -1.46 -8.58 2.93
N LEU A 56 -1.15 -7.29 3.05
CA LEU A 56 -1.56 -6.47 4.19
C LEU A 56 -2.88 -5.79 3.86
N VAL A 57 -3.90 -6.03 4.69
CA VAL A 57 -5.19 -5.34 4.61
C VAL A 57 -5.34 -4.43 5.81
N ILE A 58 -5.65 -3.16 5.57
CA ILE A 58 -5.87 -2.17 6.64
C ILE A 58 -7.29 -1.64 6.51
N GLU A 59 -8.08 -1.83 7.57
CA GLU A 59 -9.51 -1.51 7.56
C GLU A 59 -9.80 -0.10 8.08
N GLY A 60 -8.88 0.45 8.87
CA GLY A 60 -9.02 1.76 9.51
C GLY A 60 -8.82 2.93 8.56
N PRO A 61 -9.34 4.12 8.90
CA PRO A 61 -9.19 5.33 8.10
C PRO A 61 -7.77 5.93 8.18
N GLU A 62 -7.00 5.54 9.20
CA GLU A 62 -5.62 5.93 9.37
C GLU A 62 -4.81 4.82 10.02
N LEU A 63 -3.51 4.77 9.69
CA LEU A 63 -2.55 3.95 10.39
C LEU A 63 -1.19 4.63 10.37
N THR A 64 -0.58 4.71 11.54
CA THR A 64 0.82 5.07 11.72
C THR A 64 1.63 3.83 12.07
N VAL A 65 2.72 3.58 11.34
CA VAL A 65 3.67 2.51 11.68
C VAL A 65 5.03 3.15 11.91
N ASP A 66 5.41 3.24 13.17
CA ASP A 66 6.73 3.65 13.62
C ASP A 66 7.31 2.55 14.52
N GLY A 67 8.61 2.56 14.78
CA GLY A 67 9.22 1.52 15.59
C GLY A 67 10.66 1.24 15.19
N PRO A 68 11.49 0.71 16.09
CA PRO A 68 12.85 0.32 15.75
C PRO A 68 12.82 -0.79 14.68
N ALA A 69 13.64 -0.66 13.63
CA ALA A 69 13.79 -1.69 12.60
C ALA A 69 15.26 -1.93 12.33
N ILE A 70 15.59 -3.18 12.00
CA ILE A 70 16.89 -3.56 11.44
C ILE A 70 16.95 -3.21 9.94
N VAL A 71 15.79 -3.01 9.31
CA VAL A 71 15.65 -2.67 7.89
C VAL A 71 15.17 -1.23 7.70
N ASP A 72 15.48 -0.62 6.56
CA ASP A 72 15.07 0.75 6.24
C ASP A 72 13.56 0.93 6.03
N ALA A 73 12.77 -0.16 6.02
CA ALA A 73 11.34 -0.15 5.78
C ALA A 73 10.50 -0.24 7.06
N ALA A 74 9.46 0.59 7.16
CA ALA A 74 8.38 0.44 8.14
C ALA A 74 7.38 -0.64 7.72
N ILE A 75 7.19 -0.82 6.41
CA ILE A 75 6.31 -1.85 5.83
C ILE A 75 7.05 -2.51 4.66
N ASN A 76 7.11 -3.85 4.66
CA ASN A 76 7.58 -4.66 3.55
C ASN A 76 6.64 -5.86 3.36
N VAL A 77 5.81 -5.82 2.31
CA VAL A 77 4.75 -6.80 2.07
C VAL A 77 4.62 -7.13 0.58
N ARG A 78 3.93 -8.22 0.23
CA ARG A 78 3.68 -8.53 -1.18
C ARG A 78 2.68 -7.56 -1.80
N ASN A 79 1.53 -7.42 -1.15
CA ASN A 79 0.46 -6.50 -1.55
C ASN A 79 0.04 -5.69 -0.33
N LEU A 80 -0.47 -4.47 -0.56
CA LEU A 80 -1.13 -3.66 0.45
C LEU A 80 -2.46 -3.18 -0.12
N ASP A 81 -3.56 -3.50 0.57
CA ASP A 81 -4.91 -3.04 0.24
C ASP A 81 -5.50 -2.25 1.42
N ALA A 82 -5.57 -0.93 1.23
CA ALA A 82 -6.00 0.05 2.23
C ALA A 82 -6.68 1.26 1.55
N PRO A 83 -7.68 1.05 0.67
CA PRO A 83 -8.21 2.09 -0.23
C PRO A 83 -8.86 3.28 0.48
N ASN A 84 -9.14 3.15 1.79
CA ASN A 84 -9.76 4.18 2.63
C ASN A 84 -8.81 4.76 3.69
N THR A 85 -7.53 4.35 3.69
CA THR A 85 -6.59 4.62 4.79
C THR A 85 -5.57 5.69 4.44
N ILE A 86 -5.32 6.63 5.37
CA ILE A 86 -4.09 7.45 5.35
C ILE A 86 -2.98 6.72 6.09
N LEU A 87 -1.91 6.35 5.39
CA LEU A 87 -0.71 5.75 5.96
C LEU A 87 0.35 6.82 6.26
N ARG A 88 0.88 6.80 7.49
CA ARG A 88 1.98 7.67 7.92
C ARG A 88 3.14 6.82 8.41
N LEU A 89 4.28 6.99 7.74
CA LEU A 89 5.46 6.17 7.96
C LEU A 89 6.68 7.08 8.05
N PRO A 90 7.49 7.01 9.12
CA PRO A 90 8.73 7.79 9.21
C PRO A 90 9.85 7.24 8.31
N ARG A 91 9.63 6.06 7.70
CA ARG A 91 10.63 5.29 6.94
C ARG A 91 10.08 4.86 5.57
N GLN A 92 10.79 3.97 4.88
CA GLN A 92 10.36 3.42 3.60
C GLN A 92 9.11 2.54 3.73
N ILE A 93 8.26 2.58 2.70
CA ILE A 93 7.31 1.51 2.38
C ILE A 93 7.77 0.77 1.12
N GLU A 94 7.80 -0.55 1.20
CA GLU A 94 8.10 -1.44 0.09
C GLU A 94 6.97 -2.45 -0.11
N VAL A 95 6.35 -2.43 -1.28
CA VAL A 95 5.28 -3.35 -1.63
C VAL A 95 5.64 -4.05 -2.91
N ILE A 96 5.84 -5.37 -2.88
CA ILE A 96 6.39 -6.09 -4.04
C ILE A 96 5.51 -5.87 -5.27
N ASP A 97 4.22 -6.18 -5.19
CA ASP A 97 3.34 -6.22 -6.35
C ASP A 97 2.43 -4.99 -6.44
N LEU A 98 1.42 -4.86 -5.57
CA LEU A 98 0.44 -3.77 -5.62
C LEU A 98 0.33 -3.02 -4.29
N LEU A 99 0.61 -1.71 -4.33
CA LEU A 99 0.23 -0.76 -3.28
C LEU A 99 -1.07 -0.07 -3.67
N ARG A 100 -2.16 -0.38 -2.98
CA ARG A 100 -3.47 0.28 -3.09
C ARG A 100 -3.81 0.95 -1.78
N VAL A 101 -3.81 2.29 -1.74
CA VAL A 101 -3.99 3.06 -0.50
C VAL A 101 -4.67 4.40 -0.77
N ARG A 102 -5.49 4.94 0.14
CA ARG A 102 -6.01 6.30 -0.04
C ARG A 102 -4.87 7.31 -0.12
N ASP A 103 -4.14 7.48 0.98
CA ASP A 103 -3.01 8.40 1.05
C ASP A 103 -1.83 7.73 1.72
N VAL A 104 -0.61 8.01 1.26
CA VAL A 104 0.62 7.54 1.90
C VAL A 104 1.62 8.67 2.02
N ARG A 105 2.16 8.83 3.23
CA ARG A 105 3.32 9.68 3.53
C ARG A 105 4.44 8.83 4.10
N ALA A 106 5.59 8.82 3.42
CA ALA A 106 6.74 8.01 3.78
C ALA A 106 8.08 8.70 3.47
N LEU A 107 9.20 8.18 3.98
CA LEU A 107 10.52 8.62 3.55
C LEU A 107 10.77 8.27 2.07
N MET A 108 10.38 7.05 1.69
CA MET A 108 10.45 6.52 0.32
C MET A 108 9.24 5.62 0.09
N VAL A 109 8.65 5.69 -1.10
CA VAL A 109 7.54 4.80 -1.51
C VAL A 109 8.00 3.94 -2.66
N ARG A 110 8.03 2.62 -2.50
CA ARG A 110 8.41 1.67 -3.54
C ARG A 110 7.33 0.62 -3.73
N ALA A 111 6.89 0.43 -4.97
CA ALA A 111 6.06 -0.72 -5.28
C ALA A 111 6.22 -1.27 -6.71
N GLY A 112 5.66 -2.45 -6.97
CA GLY A 112 5.44 -2.94 -8.33
C GLY A 112 4.52 -2.01 -9.12
N ARG A 113 3.31 -1.80 -8.63
CA ARG A 113 2.31 -0.83 -9.09
C ARG A 113 1.81 -0.04 -7.89
N ILE A 114 1.57 1.25 -8.07
CA ILE A 114 1.03 2.14 -7.04
C ILE A 114 -0.30 2.69 -7.54
N GLU A 115 -1.33 2.55 -6.70
CA GLU A 115 -2.64 3.18 -6.88
C GLU A 115 -2.97 3.95 -5.60
N ALA A 116 -3.07 5.27 -5.70
CA ALA A 116 -3.37 6.11 -4.55
C ALA A 116 -4.15 7.38 -4.89
N ARG A 117 -4.82 8.00 -3.91
CA ARG A 117 -5.27 9.39 -4.05
C ARG A 117 -4.05 10.30 -3.93
N THR A 118 -3.29 10.17 -2.84
CA THR A 118 -2.09 10.96 -2.58
C THR A 118 -0.88 10.08 -2.30
N VAL A 119 0.24 10.36 -2.97
CA VAL A 119 1.55 9.82 -2.63
C VAL A 119 2.48 10.97 -2.28
N GLU A 120 2.92 11.02 -1.03
CA GLU A 120 3.91 11.97 -0.55
C GLU A 120 5.15 11.24 -0.06
N ALA A 121 6.31 11.61 -0.61
CA ALA A 121 7.58 11.04 -0.23
C ALA A 121 8.65 12.11 -0.03
N GLU A 122 9.45 11.96 1.01
CA GLU A 122 10.53 12.92 1.29
C GLU A 122 11.67 12.80 0.27
N ARG A 123 12.05 11.56 -0.08
CA ARG A 123 13.20 11.29 -0.95
C ARG A 123 12.84 10.81 -2.34
N SER A 124 11.97 9.81 -2.47
CA SER A 124 11.65 9.25 -3.78
C SER A 124 10.37 8.40 -3.79
N VAL A 125 9.77 8.32 -4.97
CA VAL A 125 8.70 7.37 -5.30
C VAL A 125 9.17 6.50 -6.45
N ARG A 126 9.02 5.19 -6.34
CA ARG A 126 9.37 4.23 -7.38
C ARG A 126 8.26 3.21 -7.61
N ALA A 127 7.64 3.24 -8.79
CA ALA A 127 6.81 2.15 -9.30
C ALA A 127 7.60 1.36 -10.35
N ARG A 128 7.51 0.02 -10.36
CA ARG A 128 8.13 -0.81 -11.42
C ARG A 128 7.32 -0.76 -12.72
N ALA A 129 6.00 -0.71 -12.60
CA ALA A 129 5.02 -0.58 -13.68
C ALA A 129 4.37 0.80 -13.61
N ASP A 130 3.09 0.85 -13.21
CA ASP A 130 2.30 2.07 -13.18
C ASP A 130 2.33 2.75 -11.81
N LEU A 131 2.49 4.07 -11.81
CA LEU A 131 2.05 4.94 -10.71
C LEU A 131 0.78 5.67 -11.16
N ILE A 132 -0.34 5.36 -10.50
CA ILE A 132 -1.63 5.99 -10.72
C ILE A 132 -2.01 6.72 -9.44
N ALA A 133 -1.89 8.04 -9.44
CA ALA A 133 -2.31 8.82 -8.28
C ALA A 133 -2.83 10.20 -8.64
N ARG A 134 -3.86 10.69 -7.93
CA ARG A 134 -4.33 12.07 -8.18
C ARG A 134 -3.22 13.07 -7.87
N THR A 135 -2.61 12.98 -6.70
CA THR A 135 -1.50 13.86 -6.31
C THR A 135 -0.24 13.05 -6.00
N VAL A 136 0.89 13.47 -6.56
CA VAL A 136 2.22 12.96 -6.21
C VAL A 136 3.10 14.12 -5.76
N ARG A 137 3.73 14.02 -4.58
CA ARG A 137 4.70 15.01 -4.09
C ARG A 137 5.99 14.31 -3.69
N VAL A 138 7.10 14.72 -4.30
CA VAL A 138 8.45 14.28 -3.93
C VAL A 138 9.29 15.51 -3.60
N HIS A 139 9.76 15.61 -2.35
CA HIS A 139 10.38 16.83 -1.84
C HIS A 139 11.85 17.01 -2.27
N HIS A 140 12.68 15.97 -2.14
CA HIS A 140 14.13 16.07 -2.34
C HIS A 140 14.71 15.13 -3.40
N GLY A 141 13.87 14.48 -4.21
CA GLY A 141 14.37 13.59 -5.25
C GLY A 141 13.37 13.34 -6.36
N ALA A 142 13.52 12.19 -7.00
CA ALA A 142 12.81 11.87 -8.22
C ALA A 142 11.67 10.88 -8.01
N LEU A 143 10.65 11.04 -8.84
CA LEU A 143 9.67 10.04 -9.15
C LEU A 143 10.17 9.17 -10.31
N ARG A 144 10.11 7.84 -10.15
CA ARG A 144 10.42 6.87 -11.20
C ARG A 144 9.26 5.89 -11.38
N ALA A 145 8.77 5.74 -12.60
CA ALA A 145 7.78 4.74 -12.96
C ALA A 145 8.00 4.32 -14.42
N ALA A 146 7.57 3.13 -14.82
CA ALA A 146 7.49 2.84 -16.26
C ALA A 146 6.46 3.77 -16.91
N ARG A 147 5.33 3.99 -16.22
CA ARG A 147 4.28 4.92 -16.63
C ARG A 147 3.73 5.69 -15.42
N LEU A 148 3.61 7.00 -15.58
CA LEU A 148 2.98 7.91 -14.64
C LEU A 148 1.61 8.34 -15.14
N ILE A 149 0.58 8.18 -14.31
CA ILE A 149 -0.75 8.77 -14.47
C ILE A 149 -1.01 9.60 -13.23
N ALA A 150 -0.95 10.92 -13.36
CA ALA A 150 -1.25 11.83 -12.27
C ALA A 150 -2.07 13.05 -12.68
N GLU A 151 -2.92 13.52 -11.77
CA GLU A 151 -3.68 14.77 -11.93
C GLU A 151 -2.77 15.97 -11.59
N ALA A 152 -1.98 15.84 -10.54
CA ALA A 152 -0.94 16.79 -10.14
C ALA A 152 0.32 16.06 -9.66
N SER A 153 1.50 16.55 -10.05
CA SER A 153 2.79 16.02 -9.60
C SER A 153 3.80 17.12 -9.28
N GLN A 154 4.49 16.99 -8.16
CA GLN A 154 5.62 17.84 -7.76
C GLN A 154 6.86 16.97 -7.54
N GLY A 155 8.02 17.47 -7.98
CA GLY A 155 9.32 16.80 -7.90
C GLY A 155 9.89 16.49 -9.28
N GLU A 156 11.08 15.89 -9.32
CA GLU A 156 11.73 15.53 -10.59
C GLU A 156 11.05 14.29 -11.21
N ASN A 157 10.37 14.47 -12.35
CA ASN A 157 9.73 13.36 -13.06
C ASN A 157 10.76 12.62 -13.94
N ARG A 158 11.04 11.36 -13.59
CA ARG A 158 11.87 10.42 -14.37
C ARG A 158 11.08 9.18 -14.79
N ALA A 159 9.78 9.33 -15.04
CA ALA A 159 8.97 8.25 -15.59
C ALA A 159 9.28 8.01 -17.08
N GLY A 160 9.16 6.76 -17.54
CA GLY A 160 9.36 6.41 -18.95
C GLY A 160 8.28 6.99 -19.86
N ALA A 161 7.02 6.96 -19.41
CA ALA A 161 5.89 7.60 -20.06
C ALA A 161 5.06 8.38 -19.03
N THR A 162 4.43 9.48 -19.46
CA THR A 162 3.46 10.23 -18.65
C THR A 162 2.17 10.37 -19.44
N ILE A 163 1.04 9.95 -18.86
CA ILE A 163 -0.28 10.06 -19.46
C ILE A 163 -1.11 11.05 -18.62
N PRO A 164 -1.70 12.10 -19.23
CA PRO A 164 -2.59 13.01 -18.53
C PRO A 164 -3.79 12.28 -17.91
N TRP A 165 -4.22 12.69 -16.72
CA TRP A 165 -5.31 12.05 -15.99
C TRP A 165 -6.61 11.89 -16.81
N ALA A 166 -7.03 12.96 -17.51
CA ALA A 166 -8.23 12.94 -18.36
C ALA A 166 -8.14 11.90 -19.49
N VAL A 167 -6.96 11.71 -20.09
CA VAL A 167 -6.73 10.70 -21.13
C VAL A 167 -6.71 9.29 -20.52
N ALA A 168 -6.11 9.14 -19.35
CA ALA A 168 -6.12 7.86 -18.65
C ALA A 168 -7.54 7.42 -18.23
N LEU A 169 -8.43 8.37 -17.91
CA LEU A 169 -9.84 8.11 -17.64
C LEU A 169 -10.56 7.57 -18.88
N THR A 170 -10.41 8.23 -20.04
CA THR A 170 -11.06 7.79 -21.29
C THR A 170 -10.53 6.44 -21.78
N GLN A 171 -9.27 6.14 -21.53
CA GLN A 171 -8.64 4.85 -21.84
C GLN A 171 -8.92 3.75 -20.80
N GLY A 172 -9.67 4.03 -19.73
CA GLY A 172 -9.99 3.05 -18.69
C GLY A 172 -8.79 2.62 -17.84
N LEU A 173 -7.69 3.38 -17.84
CA LEU A 173 -6.47 3.05 -17.11
C LEU A 173 -6.56 3.38 -15.61
N VAL A 174 -7.38 4.37 -15.24
CA VAL A 174 -7.61 4.72 -13.83
C VAL A 174 -8.58 3.70 -13.21
N PRO A 175 -8.24 3.06 -12.08
CA PRO A 175 -9.12 2.08 -11.44
C PRO A 175 -10.36 2.77 -10.85
N ASP A 176 -11.50 2.08 -10.86
CA ASP A 176 -12.80 2.65 -10.49
C ASP A 176 -12.81 3.33 -9.12
N TRP A 177 -12.12 2.73 -8.14
CA TRP A 177 -12.05 3.24 -6.78
C TRP A 177 -11.34 4.62 -6.66
N LEU A 178 -10.51 4.98 -7.64
CA LEU A 178 -9.88 6.31 -7.72
C LEU A 178 -10.67 7.32 -8.55
N ARG A 179 -11.59 6.85 -9.41
CA ARG A 179 -12.40 7.73 -10.27
C ARG A 179 -13.37 8.57 -9.45
N THR A 180 -14.02 7.96 -8.45
CA THR A 180 -15.11 8.56 -7.67
C THR A 180 -14.65 9.29 -6.40
N ALA A 181 -13.36 9.26 -6.07
CA ALA A 181 -12.80 9.95 -4.91
C ALA A 181 -12.67 11.46 -5.18
N GLY A 182 -13.81 12.17 -5.20
CA GLY A 182 -13.92 13.62 -5.08
C GLY A 182 -14.08 14.01 -3.63
#